data_AF-A0A9C9PMU3-F1
#
_entry.id   AF-A0A9C9PMU3-F1
#
_cell.length_a   1.000
_cell.length_b   1.000
_cell.length_c   1.000
_cell.angle_alpha   90.00
_cell.angle_beta   90.00
_cell.angle_gamma   90.00
#
_symmetry.space_group_name_H-M   'P 1'
#
loop_
_entity.id
_entity.type
_entity.pdbx_description
1 polymer ?
#
loop_
_entity_poly.entity_id
_entity_poly.type
_entity_poly.pdbx_seq_one_letter_code
_entity_poly.pdbx_strand_id
1 'polypeptide(L)'
;MKKMGYTDEELKASGVEPENQGDRVTTKEQSANELDGMPTRALQRFRPSTILKANKELVKQARGIEPELLENKQAIKDVEVYAEALGNPNIIDNILVGGIEGSCALKHELVEINLLRKSGWDIYDSHHIEQIKQLFAQSIETGEPQNYIPFHLQAMKTELEYAQALLQKKGIYADLGMIAKVLYHLDLDEELFKKDIYTSKLEKTQLELEALGIHYPTHKPIKEELKNAL
;
A
#
# COMPACT_ATOMS: atom_id res chain seq x y z
N MET A 1 27.60 -46.17 48.59
CA MET A 1 28.79 -45.30 48.58
C MET A 1 28.37 -43.90 48.16
N LYS A 2 28.70 -42.90 48.99
CA LYS A 2 28.41 -41.47 48.79
C LYS A 2 29.19 -40.94 47.58
N LYS A 3 28.56 -40.21 46.66
CA LYS A 3 29.30 -39.31 45.75
C LYS A 3 29.69 -38.08 46.57
N MET A 4 30.97 -37.98 46.92
CA MET A 4 31.55 -36.74 47.45
C MET A 4 31.70 -35.78 46.27
N GLY A 5 30.96 -34.67 46.29
CA GLY A 5 31.26 -33.52 45.45
C GLY A 5 32.40 -32.75 46.09
N TYR A 6 33.38 -32.34 45.28
CA TYR A 6 34.42 -31.41 45.69
C TYR A 6 33.77 -30.07 46.07
N THR A 7 34.26 -29.42 47.12
CA THR A 7 33.82 -28.09 47.53
C THR A 7 34.53 -27.02 46.69
N ASP A 8 33.85 -25.90 46.43
CA ASP A 8 34.29 -24.82 45.51
C ASP A 8 35.67 -24.20 45.81
N GLU A 9 36.24 -24.47 46.98
CA GLU A 9 37.59 -24.03 47.35
C GLU A 9 38.70 -24.90 46.71
N GLU A 10 38.45 -26.16 46.36
CA GLU A 10 39.44 -27.05 45.73
C GLU A 10 39.61 -26.79 44.22
N LEU A 11 38.60 -26.21 43.56
CA LEU A 11 38.69 -25.81 42.14
C LEU A 11 39.59 -24.58 41.93
N LYS A 12 39.67 -23.68 42.92
CA LYS A 12 40.46 -22.44 42.84
C LYS A 12 41.98 -22.61 43.01
N ALA A 13 42.44 -23.78 43.47
CA ALA A 13 43.86 -24.06 43.67
C ALA A 13 44.54 -24.75 42.46
N SER A 14 43.80 -25.09 41.40
CA SER A 14 44.31 -25.88 40.27
C SER A 14 45.05 -25.07 39.20
N GLY A 15 45.05 -23.73 39.26
CA GLY A 15 45.81 -22.89 38.31
C GLY A 15 45.43 -23.08 36.83
N VAL A 16 44.29 -23.74 36.55
CA VAL A 16 43.71 -23.82 35.22
C VAL A 16 42.82 -22.60 35.05
N GLU A 17 43.35 -21.57 34.38
CA GLU A 17 42.49 -20.50 33.87
C GLU A 17 41.54 -21.11 32.84
N PRO A 18 40.21 -20.93 32.99
CA PRO A 18 39.28 -21.31 31.94
C PRO A 18 39.58 -20.43 30.72
N GLU A 19 39.85 -21.07 29.58
CA GLU A 19 39.96 -20.37 28.31
C GLU A 19 38.71 -19.49 28.11
N ASN A 20 38.96 -18.20 27.95
CA ASN A 20 37.99 -17.20 27.53
C ASN A 20 37.27 -17.67 26.25
N GLN A 21 36.04 -18.15 26.39
CA GLN A 21 34.97 -17.76 25.49
C GLN A 21 33.87 -17.17 26.37
N GLY A 22 33.85 -15.84 26.38
CA GLY A 22 33.09 -15.05 27.32
C GLY A 22 31.59 -15.32 27.27
N ASP A 23 30.98 -15.16 28.44
CA ASP A 23 29.60 -14.78 28.59
C ASP A 23 29.24 -13.69 27.58
N ARG A 24 28.49 -14.10 26.56
CA ARG A 24 27.60 -13.22 25.82
C ARG A 24 26.46 -14.06 25.27
N VAL A 25 25.30 -13.87 25.87
CA VAL A 25 24.02 -13.98 25.18
C VAL A 25 24.10 -13.03 23.97
N THR A 26 24.42 -13.57 22.81
CA THR A 26 24.40 -12.91 21.50
C THR A 26 23.56 -13.80 20.59
N THR A 27 22.29 -13.47 20.32
CA THR A 27 21.77 -12.45 19.37
C THR A 27 22.00 -12.84 17.92
N LYS A 28 20.91 -12.79 17.13
CA LYS A 28 20.79 -12.53 15.69
C LYS A 28 21.90 -13.09 14.79
N GLU A 29 21.48 -13.84 13.77
CA GLU A 29 22.30 -14.38 12.67
C GLU A 29 23.08 -15.63 13.15
N GLN A 30 22.95 -16.84 12.58
CA GLN A 30 22.76 -17.21 11.19
C GLN A 30 22.06 -18.59 11.11
N SER A 31 20.80 -18.60 10.68
CA SER A 31 20.33 -19.56 9.66
C SER A 31 19.78 -18.70 8.53
N ALA A 32 20.71 -17.98 7.90
CA ALA A 32 20.46 -17.17 6.72
C ALA A 32 20.62 -18.06 5.49
N ASN A 33 19.53 -18.73 5.12
CA ASN A 33 19.14 -18.93 3.73
C ASN A 33 17.76 -19.59 3.74
N GLU A 34 16.86 -18.99 2.96
CA GLU A 34 15.48 -19.39 2.70
C GLU A 34 14.46 -18.87 3.75
N LEU A 35 13.85 -17.73 3.38
CA LEU A 35 12.59 -17.18 3.90
C LEU A 35 12.66 -16.26 5.16
N ASP A 36 13.54 -15.25 5.16
CA ASP A 36 13.35 -14.11 6.07
C ASP A 36 13.68 -12.76 5.39
N GLY A 37 12.70 -11.86 5.41
CA GLY A 37 12.72 -10.59 4.69
C GLY A 37 11.49 -9.69 4.89
N MET A 38 10.55 -10.02 5.80
CA MET A 38 9.49 -9.08 6.19
C MET A 38 9.32 -9.08 7.71
N PRO A 39 9.58 -7.95 8.40
CA PRO A 39 9.38 -7.89 9.84
C PRO A 39 7.89 -7.93 10.18
N THR A 40 7.52 -8.78 11.14
CA THR A 40 6.19 -8.96 11.75
C THR A 40 5.68 -7.72 12.52
N ARG A 41 6.18 -6.53 12.20
CA ARG A 41 5.63 -5.20 12.56
C ARG A 41 4.85 -4.56 11.42
N ALA A 42 5.05 -4.97 10.16
CA ALA A 42 4.27 -4.47 9.03
C ALA A 42 2.79 -4.90 9.14
N LEU A 43 2.54 -6.15 9.54
CA LEU A 43 1.20 -6.73 9.67
C LEU A 43 0.31 -6.11 10.77
N GLN A 44 0.89 -5.34 11.71
CA GLN A 44 0.10 -4.62 12.71
C GLN A 44 -0.60 -3.37 12.13
N ARG A 45 -0.17 -2.87 10.96
CA ARG A 45 -0.78 -1.71 10.27
C ARG A 45 -2.04 -2.09 9.48
N PHE A 46 -2.16 -3.32 8.99
CA PHE A 46 -3.25 -3.80 8.11
C PHE A 46 -4.48 -4.32 8.86
N ARG A 47 -4.80 -3.76 10.02
CA ARG A 47 -5.96 -4.21 10.81
C ARG A 47 -7.15 -3.30 10.57
N PRO A 48 -8.40 -3.80 10.59
CA PRO A 48 -9.67 -3.00 10.45
C PRO A 48 -9.77 -1.80 11.36
N SER A 49 -9.13 -1.93 12.50
CA SER A 49 -9.02 -0.87 13.48
C SER A 49 -8.16 0.30 13.02
N THR A 50 -7.23 0.16 12.08
CA THR A 50 -6.25 1.18 11.70
C THR A 50 -6.92 2.31 10.94
N ILE A 51 -7.62 2.04 9.83
CA ILE A 51 -8.34 3.08 9.07
C ILE A 51 -9.37 3.78 9.97
N LEU A 52 -10.18 2.99 10.69
CA LEU A 52 -11.22 3.51 11.57
C LEU A 52 -10.68 4.32 12.76
N LYS A 53 -9.58 3.88 13.38
CA LYS A 53 -8.93 4.59 14.49
C LYS A 53 -8.26 5.85 13.98
N ALA A 54 -7.47 5.77 12.91
CA ALA A 54 -6.81 6.93 12.31
C ALA A 54 -7.82 8.03 11.98
N ASN A 55 -8.95 7.68 11.35
CA ASN A 55 -9.97 8.66 11.04
C ASN A 55 -10.58 9.32 12.29
N LYS A 56 -10.77 8.58 13.39
CA LYS A 56 -11.25 9.14 14.66
C LYS A 56 -10.24 10.09 15.32
N GLU A 57 -8.95 9.80 15.19
CA GLU A 57 -7.88 10.62 15.78
C GLU A 57 -7.61 11.91 14.96
N LEU A 58 -7.88 11.92 13.65
CA LEU A 58 -7.64 13.07 12.75
C LEU A 58 -8.66 14.22 12.88
N VAL A 59 -9.52 14.19 13.90
CA VAL A 59 -10.58 15.19 14.09
C VAL A 59 -9.95 16.57 14.38
N LYS A 60 -10.25 17.53 13.48
CA LYS A 60 -9.88 18.95 13.46
C LYS A 60 -8.47 19.35 12.97
N GLN A 61 -7.47 18.46 12.87
CA GLN A 61 -6.18 18.79 12.21
C GLN A 61 -6.15 18.49 10.68
N ALA A 62 -7.35 18.50 10.08
CA ALA A 62 -7.68 19.16 8.80
C ALA A 62 -7.96 18.30 7.56
N ARG A 63 -7.68 16.98 7.53
CA ARG A 63 -8.05 16.11 6.39
C ARG A 63 -8.35 14.66 6.83
N GLY A 64 -9.54 14.41 7.37
CA GLY A 64 -10.05 13.04 7.58
C GLY A 64 -10.52 12.38 6.27
N ILE A 65 -11.00 11.15 6.36
CA ILE A 65 -11.70 10.45 5.27
C ILE A 65 -13.18 10.86 5.27
N GLU A 66 -13.76 10.98 4.08
CA GLU A 66 -15.18 11.28 3.89
C GLU A 66 -16.07 10.27 4.66
N PRO A 67 -16.95 10.73 5.57
CA PRO A 67 -17.68 9.86 6.50
C PRO A 67 -18.49 8.75 5.82
N GLU A 68 -19.06 9.01 4.64
CA GLU A 68 -19.85 8.04 3.88
C GLU A 68 -19.06 6.77 3.51
N LEU A 69 -17.73 6.88 3.36
CA LEU A 69 -16.88 5.73 3.03
C LEU A 69 -16.65 4.84 4.25
N LEU A 70 -16.90 5.36 5.46
CA LEU A 70 -16.60 4.68 6.72
C LEU A 70 -17.82 4.05 7.39
N GLU A 71 -19.01 4.21 6.79
CA GLU A 71 -20.26 3.67 7.33
C GLU A 71 -20.24 2.14 7.41
N ASN A 72 -19.66 1.49 6.39
CA ASN A 72 -19.60 0.04 6.30
C ASN A 72 -18.28 -0.52 6.83
N LYS A 73 -18.26 -0.87 8.12
CA LYS A 73 -17.09 -1.45 8.79
C LYS A 73 -16.61 -2.77 8.17
N GLN A 74 -17.51 -3.58 7.61
CA GLN A 74 -17.11 -4.83 6.97
C GLN A 74 -16.37 -4.54 5.66
N ALA A 75 -16.82 -3.57 4.88
CA ALA A 75 -16.14 -3.19 3.64
C ALA A 75 -14.73 -2.64 3.91
N ILE A 76 -14.53 -1.89 5.00
CA ILE A 76 -13.18 -1.45 5.42
C ILE A 76 -12.29 -2.65 5.77
N LYS A 77 -12.84 -3.64 6.48
CA LYS A 77 -12.12 -4.87 6.78
C LYS A 77 -11.73 -5.64 5.51
N ASP A 78 -12.61 -5.67 4.51
CA ASP A 78 -12.33 -6.31 3.23
C ASP A 78 -11.15 -5.63 2.52
N VAL A 79 -11.02 -4.29 2.60
CA VAL A 79 -9.90 -3.54 2.02
C VAL A 79 -8.56 -3.95 2.61
N GLU A 80 -8.45 -4.13 3.92
CA GLU A 80 -7.15 -4.51 4.49
C GLU A 80 -6.82 -5.98 4.27
N VAL A 81 -7.82 -6.86 4.27
CA VAL A 81 -7.63 -8.26 3.87
C VAL A 81 -7.10 -8.29 2.43
N TYR A 82 -7.70 -7.49 1.54
CA TYR A 82 -7.26 -7.41 0.16
C TYR A 82 -5.82 -6.88 0.06
N ALA A 83 -5.48 -5.81 0.79
CA ALA A 83 -4.12 -5.27 0.84
C ALA A 83 -3.09 -6.28 1.38
N GLU A 84 -3.44 -7.02 2.43
CA GLU A 84 -2.61 -8.09 2.99
C GLU A 84 -2.43 -9.24 2.00
N ALA A 85 -3.52 -9.70 1.36
CA ALA A 85 -3.50 -10.79 0.39
C ALA A 85 -2.67 -10.45 -0.86
N LEU A 86 -2.75 -9.20 -1.32
CA LEU A 86 -1.90 -8.69 -2.39
C LEU A 86 -0.44 -8.52 -1.97
N GLY A 87 -0.15 -8.45 -0.66
CA GLY A 87 1.17 -8.14 -0.14
C GLY A 87 1.59 -6.70 -0.44
N ASN A 88 0.63 -5.78 -0.60
CA ASN A 88 0.88 -4.39 -0.96
C ASN A 88 0.59 -3.45 0.21
N PRO A 89 1.60 -3.15 1.05
CA PRO A 89 1.40 -2.34 2.23
C PRO A 89 1.02 -0.88 1.92
N ASN A 90 1.32 -0.41 0.71
CA ASN A 90 1.12 0.99 0.32
C ASN A 90 -0.36 1.36 0.19
N ILE A 91 -1.26 0.38 -0.02
CA ILE A 91 -2.71 0.64 -0.09
C ILE A 91 -3.20 1.32 1.19
N ILE A 92 -2.85 0.77 2.35
CA ILE A 92 -3.26 1.34 3.65
C ILE A 92 -2.55 2.67 3.91
N ASP A 93 -1.25 2.76 3.60
CA ASP A 93 -0.50 4.00 3.81
C ASP A 93 -1.07 5.16 2.96
N ASN A 94 -1.48 4.89 1.71
CA ASN A 94 -2.16 5.87 0.84
C ASN A 94 -3.51 6.32 1.41
N ILE A 95 -4.31 5.40 1.95
CA ILE A 95 -5.58 5.75 2.62
C ILE A 95 -5.31 6.66 3.84
N LEU A 96 -4.25 6.39 4.59
CA LEU A 96 -3.91 7.13 5.79
C LEU A 96 -3.38 8.55 5.54
N VAL A 97 -3.09 8.93 4.29
CA VAL A 97 -2.83 10.33 3.91
C VAL A 97 -4.02 11.24 4.27
N GLY A 98 -5.24 10.70 4.18
CA GLY A 98 -6.46 11.43 4.51
C GLY A 98 -6.85 12.47 3.45
N GLY A 99 -7.94 13.21 3.70
CA GLY A 99 -8.44 14.24 2.78
C GLY A 99 -9.02 13.66 1.51
N ILE A 100 -8.91 14.40 0.41
CA ILE A 100 -9.38 13.90 -0.89
C ILE A 100 -8.53 12.71 -1.32
N GLU A 101 -7.20 12.77 -1.21
CA GLU A 101 -6.29 11.69 -1.60
C GLU A 101 -6.60 10.37 -0.88
N GLY A 102 -6.61 10.38 0.45
CA GLY A 102 -6.94 9.18 1.22
C GLY A 102 -8.37 8.66 0.97
N SER A 103 -9.33 9.57 0.76
CA SER A 103 -10.72 9.18 0.45
C SER A 103 -10.82 8.54 -0.94
N CYS A 104 -10.04 9.03 -1.90
CA CYS A 104 -9.95 8.47 -3.25
C CYS A 104 -9.31 7.08 -3.22
N ALA A 105 -8.19 6.92 -2.51
CA ALA A 105 -7.55 5.62 -2.31
C ALA A 105 -8.54 4.61 -1.69
N LEU A 106 -9.27 4.98 -0.63
CA LEU A 106 -10.26 4.08 -0.04
C LEU A 106 -11.41 3.79 -1.01
N LYS A 107 -11.88 4.80 -1.74
CA LYS A 107 -12.96 4.64 -2.74
C LYS A 107 -12.56 3.65 -3.84
N HIS A 108 -11.31 3.73 -4.31
CA HIS A 108 -10.76 2.83 -5.31
C HIS A 108 -10.89 1.38 -4.85
N GLU A 109 -10.32 1.04 -3.69
CA GLU A 109 -10.29 -0.33 -3.18
C GLU A 109 -11.69 -0.89 -2.93
N LEU A 110 -12.58 -0.08 -2.34
CA LEU A 110 -13.97 -0.49 -2.11
C LEU A 110 -14.71 -0.83 -3.40
N VAL A 111 -14.45 -0.08 -4.48
CA VAL A 111 -15.06 -0.33 -5.79
C VAL A 111 -14.44 -1.55 -6.43
N GLU A 112 -13.11 -1.68 -6.40
CA GLU A 112 -12.39 -2.81 -6.99
C GLU A 112 -12.84 -4.15 -6.39
N ILE A 113 -12.84 -4.25 -5.06
CA ILE A 113 -13.28 -5.46 -4.34
C ILE A 113 -14.74 -5.81 -4.69
N ASN A 114 -15.61 -4.80 -4.80
CA ASN A 114 -17.01 -5.04 -5.19
C ASN A 114 -17.14 -5.56 -6.63
N LEU A 115 -16.33 -5.04 -7.56
CA LEU A 115 -16.32 -5.51 -8.95
C LEU A 115 -15.76 -6.92 -9.07
N LEU A 116 -14.69 -7.25 -8.34
CA LEU A 116 -14.15 -8.60 -8.23
C LEU A 116 -15.22 -9.57 -7.74
N ARG A 117 -15.89 -9.24 -6.63
CA ARG A 117 -16.96 -10.06 -6.05
C ARG A 117 -18.13 -10.27 -7.00
N LYS A 118 -18.57 -9.22 -7.71
CA LYS A 118 -19.62 -9.32 -8.74
C LYS A 118 -19.21 -10.21 -9.91
N SER A 119 -17.91 -10.32 -10.18
CA SER A 119 -17.34 -11.17 -11.21
C SER A 119 -17.08 -12.61 -10.73
N GLY A 120 -17.45 -12.93 -9.49
CA GLY A 120 -17.27 -14.27 -8.90
C GLY A 120 -15.92 -14.50 -8.22
N TRP A 121 -15.09 -13.46 -8.07
CA TRP A 121 -13.78 -13.56 -7.44
C TRP A 121 -13.90 -13.36 -5.93
N ASP A 122 -13.14 -14.15 -5.17
CA ASP A 122 -13.12 -14.07 -3.71
C ASP A 122 -11.74 -13.63 -3.24
N ILE A 123 -11.68 -12.48 -2.56
CA ILE A 123 -10.45 -11.92 -1.99
C ILE A 123 -9.90 -12.75 -0.82
N TYR A 124 -10.71 -13.66 -0.26
CA TYR A 124 -10.27 -14.61 0.76
C TYR A 124 -9.70 -15.91 0.16
N ASP A 125 -9.85 -16.12 -1.15
CA ASP A 125 -9.30 -17.27 -1.84
C ASP A 125 -7.91 -16.96 -2.41
N SER A 126 -6.89 -17.64 -1.87
CA SER A 126 -5.51 -17.50 -2.32
C SER A 126 -5.30 -17.76 -3.82
N HIS A 127 -6.11 -18.64 -4.44
CA HIS A 127 -6.00 -18.91 -5.87
C HIS A 127 -6.45 -17.71 -6.71
N HIS A 128 -7.59 -17.11 -6.35
CA HIS A 128 -8.09 -15.90 -7.02
C HIS A 128 -7.12 -14.72 -6.83
N ILE A 129 -6.55 -14.55 -5.64
CA ILE A 129 -5.55 -13.51 -5.38
C ILE A 129 -4.31 -13.68 -6.27
N GLU A 130 -3.82 -14.91 -6.43
CA GLU A 130 -2.68 -15.16 -7.30
C GLU A 130 -2.99 -14.88 -8.77
N GLN A 131 -4.19 -15.23 -9.23
CA GLN A 131 -4.66 -14.89 -10.57
C GLN A 131 -4.76 -13.37 -10.78
N ILE A 132 -5.24 -12.61 -9.78
CA ILE A 132 -5.26 -11.14 -9.84
C ILE A 132 -3.84 -10.59 -10.04
N LYS A 133 -2.87 -11.04 -9.24
CA LYS A 133 -1.47 -10.61 -9.35
C LYS A 133 -0.90 -10.89 -10.74
N GLN A 134 -1.20 -12.05 -11.31
CA GLN A 134 -0.76 -12.42 -12.66
C GLN A 134 -1.36 -11.53 -13.74
N LEU A 135 -2.65 -11.19 -13.64
CA LEU A 135 -3.30 -10.26 -14.57
C LEU A 135 -2.68 -8.85 -14.50
N PHE A 136 -2.36 -8.35 -13.30
CA PHE A 136 -1.63 -7.09 -13.16
C PHE A 136 -0.22 -7.17 -13.78
N ALA A 137 0.52 -8.26 -13.56
CA ALA A 137 1.83 -8.43 -14.18
C ALA A 137 1.74 -8.44 -15.73
N GLN A 138 0.76 -9.16 -16.28
CA GLN A 138 0.50 -9.19 -17.74
C GLN A 138 0.12 -7.83 -18.30
N SER A 139 -0.69 -7.04 -17.58
CA SER A 139 -1.04 -5.69 -17.99
C SER A 139 0.18 -4.78 -18.15
N ILE A 140 1.16 -4.90 -17.25
CA ILE A 140 2.40 -4.13 -17.29
C ILE A 140 3.30 -4.62 -18.43
N GLU A 141 3.45 -5.94 -18.57
CA GLU A 141 4.31 -6.54 -19.60
C GLU A 141 3.83 -6.21 -21.02
N THR A 142 2.51 -6.18 -21.24
CA THR A 142 1.90 -5.98 -22.57
C THR A 142 1.55 -4.53 -22.87
N GLY A 143 1.39 -3.69 -21.84
CA GLY A 143 0.87 -2.32 -21.98
C GLY A 143 -0.61 -2.28 -22.38
N GLU A 144 -1.37 -3.36 -22.15
CA GLU A 144 -2.78 -3.48 -22.55
C GLU A 144 -3.72 -3.71 -21.33
N PRO A 145 -3.76 -2.79 -20.34
CA PRO A 145 -4.51 -3.01 -19.10
C PRO A 145 -6.00 -3.28 -19.31
N GLN A 146 -6.61 -2.79 -20.41
CA GLN A 146 -8.00 -3.04 -20.77
C GLN A 146 -8.35 -4.51 -20.95
N ASN A 147 -7.37 -5.34 -21.33
CA ASN A 147 -7.57 -6.76 -21.59
C ASN A 147 -7.43 -7.61 -20.32
N TYR A 148 -6.66 -7.15 -19.32
CA TYR A 148 -6.25 -7.97 -18.19
C TYR A 148 -6.84 -7.52 -16.85
N ILE A 149 -7.01 -6.22 -16.62
CA ILE A 149 -7.44 -5.67 -15.32
C ILE A 149 -8.62 -4.68 -15.45
N PRO A 150 -9.74 -5.06 -16.11
CA PRO A 150 -10.87 -4.15 -16.33
C PRO A 150 -11.54 -3.66 -15.04
N PHE A 151 -11.50 -4.45 -13.95
CA PHE A 151 -12.00 -4.05 -12.64
C PHE A 151 -11.19 -2.89 -12.04
N HIS A 152 -9.87 -2.92 -12.21
CA HIS A 152 -8.96 -1.88 -11.73
C HIS A 152 -9.20 -0.57 -12.49
N LEU A 153 -9.30 -0.64 -13.82
CA LEU A 153 -9.58 0.55 -14.64
C LEU A 153 -10.92 1.19 -14.25
N GLN A 154 -11.95 0.40 -14.01
CA GLN A 154 -13.24 0.92 -13.57
C GLN A 154 -13.19 1.52 -12.15
N ALA A 155 -12.39 0.95 -11.25
CA ALA A 155 -12.14 1.50 -9.92
C ALA A 155 -11.40 2.84 -10.01
N MET A 156 -10.32 2.92 -10.81
CA MET A 156 -9.56 4.13 -11.10
C MET A 156 -10.44 5.24 -11.69
N LYS A 157 -11.30 4.92 -12.67
CA LYS A 157 -12.25 5.91 -13.21
C LYS A 157 -13.17 6.46 -12.13
N THR A 158 -13.73 5.58 -11.30
CA THR A 158 -14.64 5.96 -10.21
C THR A 158 -13.92 6.81 -9.16
N GLU A 159 -12.66 6.51 -8.87
CA GLU A 159 -11.79 7.29 -7.99
C GLU A 159 -11.60 8.72 -8.53
N LEU A 160 -11.25 8.88 -9.80
CA LEU A 160 -11.02 10.19 -10.42
C LEU A 160 -12.31 11.02 -10.49
N GLU A 161 -13.44 10.40 -10.84
CA GLU A 161 -14.76 11.06 -10.82
C GLU A 161 -15.16 11.49 -9.40
N TYR A 162 -14.81 10.68 -8.39
CA TYR A 162 -15.04 11.00 -7.00
C TYR A 162 -14.19 12.19 -6.52
N ALA A 163 -12.88 12.19 -6.84
CA ALA A 163 -11.99 13.32 -6.60
C ALA A 163 -12.54 14.60 -7.25
N GLN A 164 -12.99 14.51 -8.51
CA GLN A 164 -13.59 15.64 -9.23
C GLN A 164 -14.80 16.21 -8.49
N ALA A 165 -15.71 15.35 -8.02
CA ALA A 165 -16.88 15.78 -7.26
C ALA A 165 -16.50 16.49 -5.94
N LEU A 166 -15.49 15.99 -5.22
CA LEU A 166 -15.01 16.61 -3.99
C LEU A 166 -14.32 17.97 -4.23
N LEU A 167 -13.56 18.09 -5.32
CA LEU A 167 -12.94 19.36 -5.74
C LEU A 167 -14.00 20.40 -6.15
N GLN A 168 -15.04 19.98 -6.89
CA GLN A 168 -16.15 20.85 -7.27
C GLN A 168 -16.90 21.41 -6.06
N LYS A 169 -17.10 20.62 -4.99
CA LYS A 169 -17.67 21.10 -3.72
C LYS A 169 -16.83 22.23 -3.08
N LYS A 170 -15.54 22.29 -3.40
CA LYS A 170 -14.59 23.32 -2.95
C LYS A 170 -14.42 24.47 -3.97
N GLY A 171 -15.18 24.46 -5.07
CA GLY A 171 -15.10 25.45 -6.14
C GLY A 171 -13.92 25.27 -7.11
N ILE A 172 -13.24 24.12 -7.08
CA ILE A 172 -12.09 23.81 -7.94
C ILE A 172 -12.56 22.92 -9.09
N TYR A 173 -12.36 23.37 -10.32
CA TYR A 173 -12.77 22.66 -11.53
C TYR A 173 -11.54 22.17 -12.29
N ALA A 174 -11.42 20.85 -12.45
CA ALA A 174 -10.34 20.19 -13.15
C ALA A 174 -10.86 18.96 -13.92
N ASP A 175 -10.25 18.69 -15.08
CA ASP A 175 -10.50 17.49 -15.87
C ASP A 175 -9.86 16.25 -15.21
N LEU A 176 -10.38 15.06 -15.49
CA LEU A 176 -9.90 13.82 -14.87
C LEU A 176 -8.40 13.58 -15.07
N GLY A 177 -7.84 13.92 -16.24
CA GLY A 177 -6.41 13.80 -16.49
C GLY A 177 -5.56 14.76 -15.64
N MET A 178 -6.05 15.96 -15.35
CA MET A 178 -5.37 16.90 -14.44
C MET A 178 -5.43 16.41 -13.00
N ILE A 179 -6.58 15.85 -12.60
CA ILE A 179 -6.76 15.25 -11.29
C ILE A 179 -5.81 14.07 -11.13
N ALA A 180 -5.78 13.13 -12.08
CA ALA A 180 -4.88 11.98 -12.06
C ALA A 180 -3.40 12.41 -11.97
N LYS A 181 -3.02 13.45 -12.72
CA LYS A 181 -1.65 13.98 -12.70
C LYS A 181 -1.21 14.40 -11.28
N VAL A 182 -2.09 15.04 -10.52
CA VAL A 182 -1.78 15.51 -9.16
C VAL A 182 -1.99 14.40 -8.14
N LEU A 183 -3.13 13.71 -8.19
CA LEU A 183 -3.52 12.68 -7.23
C LEU A 183 -2.50 11.53 -7.17
N TYR A 184 -1.92 11.17 -8.32
CA TYR A 184 -0.89 10.14 -8.39
C TYR A 184 0.52 10.72 -8.40
N HIS A 185 0.72 12.01 -8.07
CA HIS A 185 2.03 12.67 -7.99
C HIS A 185 2.88 12.53 -9.28
N LEU A 186 2.23 12.51 -10.45
CA LEU A 186 2.86 12.27 -11.76
C LEU A 186 3.62 13.48 -12.30
N ASP A 187 3.31 14.68 -11.79
CA ASP A 187 4.08 15.89 -12.09
C ASP A 187 5.51 15.82 -11.55
N LEU A 188 5.68 15.24 -10.36
CA LEU A 188 7.01 14.93 -9.81
C LEU A 188 7.72 13.89 -10.67
N ASP A 189 6.99 12.86 -11.11
CA ASP A 189 7.53 11.79 -11.94
C ASP A 189 7.97 12.32 -13.34
N GLU A 190 7.24 13.26 -13.95
CA GLU A 190 7.63 13.92 -15.21
C GLU A 190 8.99 14.64 -15.13
N GLU A 191 9.29 15.27 -13.99
CA GLU A 191 10.56 15.96 -13.77
C GLU A 191 11.74 14.99 -13.64
N LEU A 192 11.48 13.82 -13.04
CA LEU A 192 12.47 12.75 -12.80
C LEU A 192 12.70 11.85 -14.02
N PHE A 193 11.69 11.65 -14.88
CA PHE A 193 11.70 10.68 -16.00
C PHE A 193 12.73 10.98 -17.11
N LYS A 194 13.45 12.10 -17.04
CA LYS A 194 14.53 12.43 -17.99
C LYS A 194 15.74 11.48 -17.94
N LYS A 195 15.70 10.34 -17.22
CA LYS A 195 16.92 9.58 -16.86
C LYS A 195 16.96 8.05 -16.98
N ASP A 196 15.90 7.26 -17.23
CA ASP A 196 16.09 5.79 -17.36
C ASP A 196 14.95 4.98 -18.03
N ILE A 197 15.25 3.72 -18.39
CA ILE A 197 14.57 2.85 -19.38
C ILE A 197 13.63 1.78 -18.76
N TYR A 198 13.01 2.06 -17.61
CA TYR A 198 11.93 1.21 -17.07
C TYR A 198 10.59 1.90 -17.26
N THR A 199 9.52 1.12 -17.47
CA THR A 199 8.14 1.61 -17.48
C THR A 199 7.87 2.33 -16.17
N SER A 200 8.00 3.66 -16.19
CA SER A 200 7.83 4.45 -14.98
C SER A 200 6.36 4.38 -14.58
N LYS A 201 6.10 4.62 -13.29
CA LYS A 201 4.74 4.85 -12.78
C LYS A 201 3.94 5.81 -13.68
N LEU A 202 4.60 6.82 -14.24
CA LEU A 202 4.02 7.74 -15.23
C LEU A 202 3.54 7.02 -16.50
N GLU A 203 4.39 6.21 -17.14
CA GLU A 203 4.04 5.48 -18.36
C GLU A 203 2.90 4.49 -18.11
N LYS A 204 2.99 3.70 -17.03
CA LYS A 204 1.92 2.76 -16.62
C LYS A 204 0.58 3.50 -16.46
N THR A 205 0.59 4.61 -15.71
CA THR A 205 -0.64 5.36 -15.43
C THR A 205 -1.20 6.01 -16.70
N GLN A 206 -0.34 6.45 -17.62
CA GLN A 206 -0.78 7.02 -18.91
C GLN A 206 -1.50 5.98 -19.76
N LEU A 207 -0.99 4.73 -19.84
CA LEU A 207 -1.66 3.63 -20.54
C LEU A 207 -3.02 3.31 -19.92
N GLU A 208 -3.11 3.30 -18.59
CA GLU A 208 -4.38 3.07 -17.87
C GLU A 208 -5.40 4.19 -18.14
N LEU A 209 -4.95 5.46 -18.16
CA LEU A 209 -5.79 6.60 -18.52
C LEU A 209 -6.25 6.56 -19.99
N GLU A 210 -5.35 6.18 -20.91
CA GLU A 210 -5.68 6.02 -22.34
C GLU A 210 -6.74 4.95 -22.55
N ALA A 211 -6.61 3.79 -21.88
CA ALA A 211 -7.59 2.72 -21.91
C ALA A 211 -8.98 3.17 -21.41
N LEU A 212 -9.03 4.17 -20.53
CA LEU A 212 -10.26 4.80 -20.04
C LEU A 212 -10.77 5.94 -20.92
N GLY A 213 -10.06 6.30 -22.00
CA GLY A 213 -10.36 7.46 -22.84
C GLY A 213 -10.12 8.80 -22.12
N ILE A 214 -9.31 8.82 -21.06
CA ILE A 214 -8.98 10.01 -20.29
C ILE A 214 -7.67 10.62 -20.82
N HIS A 215 -7.75 11.83 -21.34
CA HIS A 215 -6.57 12.52 -21.86
C HIS A 215 -5.64 13.00 -20.73
N TYR A 216 -4.42 12.47 -20.69
CA TYR A 216 -3.37 12.95 -19.80
C TYR A 216 -2.75 14.28 -20.31
N PRO A 217 -2.71 15.34 -19.50
CA PRO A 217 -2.26 16.66 -19.92
C PRO A 217 -0.73 16.81 -19.82
N THR A 218 0.00 16.15 -20.72
CA THR A 218 1.47 16.18 -20.76
C THR A 218 2.01 17.61 -20.82
N HIS A 219 2.99 17.92 -19.95
CA HIS A 219 3.66 19.23 -19.85
C HIS A 219 2.75 20.44 -19.60
N LYS A 220 1.46 20.24 -19.34
CA LYS A 220 0.60 21.35 -18.90
C LYS A 220 0.88 21.65 -17.43
N PRO A 221 1.00 22.94 -17.06
CA PRO A 221 1.17 23.33 -15.68
C PRO A 221 -0.10 23.01 -14.88
N ILE A 222 0.10 22.55 -13.65
CA ILE A 222 -0.98 22.34 -12.70
C ILE A 222 -1.21 23.65 -11.94
N LYS A 223 -2.48 24.00 -11.72
CA LYS A 223 -2.84 25.15 -10.90
C LYS A 223 -2.55 24.87 -9.42
N GLU A 224 -1.96 25.83 -8.72
CA GLU A 224 -1.66 25.73 -7.28
C GLU A 224 -2.89 25.40 -6.44
N GLU A 225 -4.08 25.91 -6.78
CA GLU A 225 -5.32 25.58 -6.06
C GLU A 225 -5.64 24.07 -6.09
N LEU A 226 -5.33 23.39 -7.20
CA LEU A 226 -5.51 21.96 -7.35
C LEU A 226 -4.45 21.18 -6.54
N LYS A 227 -3.17 21.57 -6.64
CA LYS A 227 -2.08 20.99 -5.84
C LYS A 227 -2.29 21.14 -4.34
N ASN A 228 -2.88 22.26 -3.93
CA ASN A 228 -3.15 22.50 -2.52
C ASN A 228 -4.39 21.72 -2.05
N ALA A 229 -5.28 21.30 -2.95
CA ALA A 229 -6.52 20.62 -2.58
C ALA A 229 -6.38 19.08 -2.52
N LEU A 230 -5.50 18.53 -3.34
CA LEU A 230 -5.07 17.13 -3.34
C LEU A 230 -3.77 17.06 -2.53
#